data_AF-A0A7S2V4H4-F1
#
_entry.id   AF-A0A7S2V4H4-F1
#
_cell.length_a   1.000
_cell.length_b   1.000
_cell.length_c   1.000
_cell.angle_alpha   90.00
_cell.angle_beta   90.00
_cell.angle_gamma   90.00
#
_symmetry.space_group_name_H-M   'P 1'
#
loop_
_entity.id
_entity.type
_entity.pdbx_description
1 polymer ?
#
loop_
_entity_poly.entity_id
_entity_poly.type
_entity_poly.pdbx_seq_one_letter_code
_entity_poly.pdbx_strand_id
1 'polypeptide(L)'
;TKGTLTVQFSTGHQQTLQLVGNLLRPMIVASPPKYYFGVVRVGAVQKIDIALSNPTEVEAHWSLSHVRSLTSGKGMRASRERPVSKLGGKPSAALRAALAEEDAIIEAPPSSHDDPSVFQFSQEEGVLSGPTMPLKATGVCLPTDMNRTTDAVFNQTITTVKWHSPDEKPISDKAPMSISLLFRPQSAVLYSSRFRVEVENGEGFDVILSGHGSFEENAEVFTGAPRL
;
A
#
# COMPACT_ATOMS: atom_id res chain seq x y z
N THR A 1 3.73 -4.94 27.11
CA THR A 1 4.79 -5.35 28.07
C THR A 1 4.14 -5.72 29.39
N LYS A 2 4.51 -6.83 30.02
CA LYS A 2 3.97 -7.23 31.32
C LYS A 2 5.03 -6.99 32.40
N GLY A 3 4.64 -6.35 33.49
CA GLY A 3 5.51 -6.08 34.63
C GLY A 3 4.78 -6.35 35.93
N THR A 4 5.50 -6.29 37.04
CA THR A 4 4.92 -6.47 38.38
C THR A 4 5.38 -5.35 39.29
N LEU A 5 4.42 -4.67 39.93
CA LEU A 5 4.70 -3.73 41.00
C LEU A 5 4.53 -4.46 42.33
N THR A 6 5.59 -4.51 43.11
CA THR A 6 5.54 -5.07 44.46
C THR A 6 5.50 -3.93 45.47
N VAL A 7 4.47 -3.93 46.30
CA VAL A 7 4.29 -2.99 47.41
C VAL A 7 4.58 -3.74 48.71
N GLN A 8 5.51 -3.23 49.51
CA GLN A 8 5.78 -3.72 50.87
C GLN A 8 5.18 -2.74 51.88
N PHE A 9 4.39 -3.28 52.81
CA PHE A 9 3.81 -2.53 53.90
C PHE A 9 4.67 -2.65 55.15
N SER A 10 4.69 -1.61 55.97
CA SER A 10 5.38 -1.60 57.28
C SER A 10 4.89 -2.68 58.24
N THR A 11 3.70 -3.25 57.98
CA THR A 11 3.13 -4.41 58.69
C THR A 11 3.75 -5.75 58.28
N GLY A 12 4.75 -5.75 57.40
CA GLY A 12 5.40 -6.96 56.86
C GLY A 12 4.60 -7.65 55.76
N HIS A 13 3.43 -7.12 55.38
CA HIS A 13 2.64 -7.64 54.26
C HIS A 13 3.25 -7.20 52.93
N GLN A 14 3.17 -8.07 51.92
CA GLN A 14 3.61 -7.78 50.57
C GLN A 14 2.47 -8.04 49.59
N GLN A 15 2.21 -7.08 48.71
CA GLN A 15 1.23 -7.20 47.64
C GLN A 15 1.92 -7.03 46.29
N THR A 16 1.63 -7.92 45.35
CA THR A 16 2.14 -7.84 43.98
C THR A 16 1.00 -7.55 43.03
N LEU A 17 1.08 -6.42 42.34
CA LEU A 17 0.14 -5.98 41.32
C LEU A 17 0.70 -6.30 39.94
N GLN A 18 -0.10 -6.96 39.11
CA GLN A 18 0.24 -7.20 37.71
C GLN A 18 0.02 -5.91 36.92
N LEU A 19 1.06 -5.45 36.23
CA LEU A 19 1.02 -4.29 35.36
C LEU A 19 1.03 -4.74 33.90
N VAL A 20 0.10 -4.19 33.11
CA VAL A 20 0.05 -4.38 31.66
C VAL A 20 0.23 -3.03 31.00
N GLY A 21 1.34 -2.86 30.29
CA GLY A 21 1.57 -1.72 29.40
C GLY A 21 1.17 -2.08 27.98
N ASN A 22 0.19 -1.35 27.42
CA ASN A 22 -0.19 -1.45 26.02
C ASN A 22 0.39 -0.25 25.27
N LEU A 23 1.29 -0.51 24.34
CA LEU A 23 1.82 0.53 23.45
C LEU A 23 0.91 0.61 22.23
N LEU A 24 0.20 1.73 22.08
CA LEU A 24 -0.57 2.03 20.88
C LEU A 24 0.35 2.73 19.89
N ARG A 25 0.31 2.31 18.62
CA ARG A 25 1.08 2.92 17.54
C ARG A 25 0.13 3.42 16.45
N PRO A 26 0.39 4.58 15.83
CA PRO A 26 -0.43 5.05 14.73
C PRO A 26 -0.36 4.12 13.52
N MET A 27 -1.46 4.03 12.79
CA MET A 27 -1.57 3.21 11.59
C MET A 27 -2.50 3.88 10.59
N ILE A 28 -2.16 3.81 9.31
CA ILE A 28 -3.02 4.20 8.20
C ILE A 28 -3.13 3.02 7.25
N VAL A 29 -4.33 2.81 6.71
CA VAL A 29 -4.60 1.80 5.69
C VAL A 29 -5.26 2.46 4.49
N ALA A 30 -4.84 2.09 3.28
CA ALA A 30 -5.45 2.51 2.02
C ALA A 30 -5.93 1.32 1.21
N SER A 31 -6.87 1.57 0.30
CA SER A 31 -7.48 0.50 -0.47
C SER A 31 -8.15 0.98 -1.76
N PRO A 32 -7.88 0.36 -2.91
CA PRO A 32 -6.83 -0.63 -3.21
C PRO A 32 -5.38 -0.07 -3.05
N PRO A 33 -4.31 -0.89 -3.21
CA PRO A 33 -2.91 -0.47 -3.12
C PRO A 33 -2.36 -0.15 -4.51
N LYS A 34 -3.13 -0.46 -5.56
CA LYS A 34 -2.83 -0.19 -6.96
C LYS A 34 -4.05 0.44 -7.59
N TYR A 35 -3.85 1.55 -8.27
CA TYR A 35 -4.87 2.26 -9.00
C TYR A 35 -4.47 2.31 -10.47
N TYR A 36 -5.42 1.94 -11.33
CA TYR A 36 -5.28 2.06 -12.76
C TYR A 36 -6.28 3.09 -13.29
N PHE A 37 -5.76 4.16 -13.89
CA PHE A 37 -6.53 5.25 -14.47
C PHE A 37 -7.09 4.91 -15.87
N GLY A 38 -6.82 3.70 -16.38
CA GLY A 38 -7.24 3.32 -17.72
C GLY A 38 -6.38 3.97 -18.80
N VAL A 39 -6.97 4.09 -19.98
CA VAL A 39 -6.39 4.81 -21.12
C VAL A 39 -6.97 6.23 -21.11
N VAL A 40 -6.09 7.23 -21.02
CA VAL A 40 -6.48 8.64 -20.92
C VAL A 40 -5.82 9.40 -22.06
N ARG A 41 -6.61 10.25 -22.72
CA ARG A 41 -6.10 11.06 -23.83
C ARG A 41 -5.01 12.02 -23.33
N VAL A 42 -3.94 12.19 -24.11
CA VAL A 42 -2.89 13.18 -23.81
C VAL A 42 -3.51 14.58 -23.75
N GLY A 43 -3.24 15.30 -22.66
CA GLY A 43 -3.84 16.60 -22.37
C GLY A 43 -5.26 16.55 -21.75
N ALA A 44 -5.85 15.37 -21.58
CA ALA A 44 -7.04 15.17 -20.74
C ALA A 44 -6.65 14.89 -19.28
N VAL A 45 -7.65 14.83 -18.40
CA VAL A 45 -7.48 14.55 -16.98
C VAL A 45 -8.45 13.46 -16.56
N GLN A 46 -7.96 12.46 -15.84
CA GLN A 46 -8.78 11.46 -15.16
C GLN A 46 -8.67 11.62 -13.66
N LYS A 47 -9.79 11.50 -12.95
CA LYS A 47 -9.86 11.56 -11.48
C LYS A 47 -10.21 10.20 -10.89
N ILE A 48 -9.55 9.82 -9.80
CA ILE A 48 -9.89 8.70 -8.91
C ILE A 48 -9.78 9.18 -7.46
N ASP A 49 -10.60 8.64 -6.55
CA ASP A 49 -10.50 8.92 -5.12
C ASP A 49 -9.95 7.70 -4.36
N ILE A 50 -9.03 7.94 -3.42
CA ILE A 50 -8.47 6.94 -2.50
C ILE A 50 -9.05 7.15 -1.12
N ALA A 51 -9.52 6.08 -0.49
CA ALA A 51 -9.92 6.11 0.92
C ALA A 51 -8.77 5.69 1.85
N LEU A 52 -8.45 6.55 2.82
CA LEU A 52 -7.55 6.27 3.94
C LEU A 52 -8.35 6.07 5.23
N SER A 53 -8.02 5.03 6.00
CA SER A 53 -8.62 4.76 7.30
C SER A 53 -7.53 4.62 8.36
N ASN A 54 -7.77 5.16 9.56
CA ASN A 54 -6.95 4.93 10.73
C ASN A 54 -7.67 3.93 11.65
N PRO A 55 -7.20 2.67 11.74
CA PRO A 55 -7.82 1.68 12.60
C PRO A 55 -7.47 1.80 14.08
N THR A 56 -6.52 2.66 14.43
CA THR A 56 -5.99 2.79 15.79
C THR A 56 -6.70 3.89 16.57
N GLU A 57 -6.67 3.83 17.89
CA GLU A 57 -7.27 4.88 18.75
C GLU A 57 -6.42 6.15 18.84
N VAL A 58 -5.18 6.08 18.36
CA VAL A 58 -4.24 7.20 18.38
C VAL A 58 -4.27 7.95 17.07
N GLU A 59 -3.95 9.23 17.13
CA GLU A 59 -3.82 10.08 15.97
C GLU A 59 -2.63 9.64 15.10
N ALA A 60 -2.83 9.66 13.78
CA ALA A 60 -1.81 9.27 12.81
C ALA A 60 -1.44 10.47 11.92
N HIS A 61 -0.20 10.94 12.08
CA HIS A 61 0.44 11.88 11.18
C HIS A 61 1.03 11.10 10.00
N TRP A 62 0.73 11.54 8.79
CA TRP A 62 1.19 10.86 7.59
C TRP A 62 1.67 11.84 6.52
N SER A 63 2.56 11.36 5.66
CA SER A 63 3.05 12.09 4.49
C SER A 63 3.28 11.14 3.32
N LEU A 64 3.32 11.69 2.10
CA LEU A 64 3.43 10.95 0.86
C LEU A 64 4.73 11.33 0.14
N SER A 65 5.48 10.32 -0.30
CA SER A 65 6.73 10.52 -1.02
C SER A 65 6.82 9.60 -2.24
N HIS A 66 7.38 10.09 -3.35
CA HIS A 66 7.63 9.26 -4.52
C HIS A 66 8.81 8.32 -4.28
N VAL A 67 8.61 7.03 -4.59
CA VAL A 67 9.66 6.02 -4.54
C VAL A 67 10.16 5.76 -5.95
N ARG A 68 11.35 6.29 -6.27
CA ARG A 68 11.98 6.14 -7.58
C ARG A 68 12.16 4.67 -7.95
N SER A 69 11.76 4.30 -9.16
CA SER A 69 12.09 3.00 -9.73
C SER A 69 13.55 3.00 -10.22
N LEU A 70 14.38 2.09 -9.69
CA LEU A 70 15.80 1.97 -10.08
C LEU A 70 16.02 1.28 -11.44
N THR A 71 14.95 0.96 -12.17
CA THR A 71 15.02 0.08 -13.36
C THR A 71 15.43 0.76 -14.66
N SER A 72 15.80 2.05 -14.65
CA SER A 72 16.33 2.77 -15.82
C SER A 72 17.87 2.70 -15.90
N GLY A 73 18.42 1.51 -16.17
CA GLY A 73 19.88 1.32 -16.32
C GLY A 73 20.27 0.16 -17.22
N LYS A 74 20.10 0.28 -18.54
CA LYS A 74 20.83 -0.58 -19.50
C LYS A 74 22.29 -0.12 -19.56
N GLY A 75 23.22 -0.93 -19.04
CA GLY A 75 24.66 -0.68 -19.10
C GLY A 75 25.54 -1.93 -18.94
N MET A 76 25.80 -2.61 -20.06
CA MET A 76 27.09 -3.22 -20.45
C MET A 76 27.98 -3.87 -19.36
N ARG A 77 28.01 -5.22 -19.33
CA ARG A 77 29.29 -5.95 -19.25
C ARG A 77 29.16 -7.32 -19.92
N ALA A 78 29.88 -7.46 -21.02
CA ALA A 78 30.13 -8.73 -21.69
C ALA A 78 30.85 -9.69 -20.73
N SER A 79 30.37 -10.93 -20.65
CA SER A 79 31.14 -12.05 -20.11
C SER A 79 30.64 -13.35 -20.73
N ARG A 80 31.28 -13.68 -21.85
CA ARG A 80 31.94 -14.96 -22.15
C ARG A 80 31.07 -16.23 -22.17
N GLU A 81 31.14 -16.88 -23.32
CA GLU A 81 30.50 -18.11 -23.77
C GLU A 81 30.46 -19.26 -22.74
N ARG A 82 29.34 -19.98 -22.69
CA ARG A 82 29.21 -21.29 -22.01
C ARG A 82 29.37 -22.42 -23.02
N PRO A 83 30.12 -23.51 -22.71
CA PRO A 83 29.94 -24.76 -23.42
C PRO A 83 28.77 -25.57 -22.85
N VAL A 84 28.17 -26.34 -23.75
CA VAL A 84 26.92 -27.10 -23.61
C VAL A 84 27.13 -28.38 -22.80
N SER A 85 26.21 -28.68 -21.88
CA SER A 85 25.91 -30.06 -21.49
C SER A 85 24.40 -30.25 -21.28
N LYS A 86 23.88 -31.24 -22.01
CA LYS A 86 22.48 -31.68 -22.10
C LYS A 86 22.11 -32.58 -20.90
N LEU A 87 20.86 -32.49 -20.43
CA LEU A 87 19.89 -33.57 -20.10
C LEU A 87 18.94 -33.09 -18.98
N GLY A 88 17.63 -33.27 -19.20
CA GLY A 88 16.59 -33.08 -18.18
C GLY A 88 15.52 -32.06 -18.61
N GLY A 89 14.28 -32.53 -18.79
CA GLY A 89 13.18 -31.82 -19.44
C GLY A 89 12.90 -30.41 -18.91
N LYS A 90 12.72 -29.46 -19.82
CA LYS A 90 12.31 -28.09 -19.50
C LYS A 90 10.79 -28.08 -19.28
N PRO A 91 10.26 -27.60 -18.14
CA PRO A 91 8.88 -27.13 -18.10
C PRO A 91 8.73 -25.96 -19.08
N SER A 92 7.56 -25.82 -19.71
CA SER A 92 7.32 -24.85 -20.78
C SER A 92 7.57 -23.41 -20.29
N ALA A 93 7.96 -22.53 -21.21
CA ALA A 93 8.20 -21.11 -20.92
C ALA A 93 6.98 -20.43 -20.27
N ALA A 94 5.77 -20.95 -20.49
CA ALA A 94 4.55 -20.46 -19.85
C ALA A 94 4.51 -20.74 -18.35
N LEU A 95 5.03 -21.89 -17.88
CA LEU A 95 5.05 -22.23 -16.45
C LEU A 95 6.11 -21.41 -15.70
N ARG A 96 7.23 -21.05 -16.36
CA ARG A 96 8.25 -20.17 -15.77
C ARG A 96 7.83 -18.69 -15.76
N ALA A 97 6.95 -18.28 -16.69
CA ALA A 97 6.32 -16.97 -16.66
C ALA A 97 5.25 -16.91 -15.55
N ALA A 98 4.40 -17.94 -15.42
CA ALA A 98 3.35 -17.99 -14.40
C ALA A 98 3.92 -18.04 -12.96
N LEU A 99 5.02 -18.79 -12.73
CA LEU A 99 5.70 -18.84 -11.43
C LEU A 99 6.57 -17.61 -11.14
N ALA A 100 6.80 -16.73 -12.11
CA ALA A 100 7.49 -15.45 -11.91
C ALA A 100 6.53 -14.28 -11.66
N GLU A 101 5.20 -14.49 -11.80
CA GLU A 101 4.18 -13.48 -11.50
C GLU A 101 3.79 -13.43 -10.00
N GLU A 102 4.12 -14.45 -9.19
CA GLU A 102 3.73 -14.50 -7.77
C GLU A 102 4.78 -13.91 -6.80
N ASP A 103 6.05 -13.76 -7.21
CA ASP A 103 7.16 -13.26 -6.35
C ASP A 103 7.69 -11.88 -6.78
N ALA A 104 6.97 -11.16 -7.65
CA ALA A 104 7.35 -9.81 -8.00
C ALA A 104 7.08 -8.88 -6.80
N ILE A 105 8.15 -8.48 -6.10
CA ILE A 105 8.26 -7.13 -5.53
C ILE A 105 7.56 -6.21 -6.53
N ILE A 106 6.54 -5.48 -6.09
CA ILE A 106 5.61 -4.77 -6.98
C ILE A 106 6.34 -3.64 -7.71
N GLU A 107 7.16 -4.01 -8.67
CA GLU A 107 7.89 -3.13 -9.54
C GLU A 107 6.97 -2.77 -10.70
N ALA A 108 7.03 -1.50 -11.08
CA ALA A 108 6.38 -1.01 -12.26
C ALA A 108 6.79 -1.88 -13.48
N PRO A 109 5.88 -2.16 -14.44
CA PRO A 109 6.21 -2.96 -15.62
C PRO A 109 7.49 -2.44 -16.29
N PRO A 110 8.38 -3.30 -16.83
CA PRO A 110 9.70 -2.88 -17.32
C PRO A 110 9.65 -1.89 -18.51
N SER A 111 8.49 -1.69 -19.15
CA SER A 111 8.26 -0.70 -20.21
C SER A 111 7.49 0.54 -19.75
N SER A 112 7.18 0.65 -18.47
CA SER A 112 6.46 1.79 -17.92
C SER A 112 7.40 2.97 -17.64
N HIS A 113 6.87 4.17 -17.85
CA HIS A 113 7.55 5.43 -17.61
C HIS A 113 7.22 5.89 -16.18
N ASP A 114 8.24 5.90 -15.31
CA ASP A 114 8.12 6.44 -13.95
C ASP A 114 8.27 7.96 -13.99
N ASP A 115 7.14 8.66 -13.96
CA ASP A 115 7.09 10.11 -13.90
C ASP A 115 6.01 10.50 -12.89
N PRO A 116 6.36 10.88 -11.66
CA PRO A 116 5.36 11.22 -10.66
C PRO A 116 4.60 12.51 -11.00
N SER A 117 5.12 13.38 -11.88
CA SER A 117 4.52 14.69 -12.19
C SER A 117 3.19 14.61 -12.92
N VAL A 118 2.88 13.47 -13.55
CA VAL A 118 1.57 13.24 -14.19
C VAL A 118 0.48 12.86 -13.17
N PHE A 119 0.86 12.58 -11.92
CA PHE A 119 -0.06 12.28 -10.82
C PHE A 119 -0.10 13.46 -9.86
N GLN A 120 -1.30 13.98 -9.58
CA GLN A 120 -1.50 15.07 -8.62
C GLN A 120 -2.43 14.61 -7.50
N PHE A 121 -1.96 14.73 -6.27
CA PHE A 121 -2.73 14.45 -5.06
C PHE A 121 -3.44 15.73 -4.59
N SER A 122 -4.66 15.61 -4.07
CA SER A 122 -5.32 16.72 -3.38
C SER A 122 -4.68 17.05 -2.03
N GLN A 123 -3.99 16.07 -1.45
CA GLN A 123 -3.33 16.16 -0.16
C GLN A 123 -2.16 15.17 -0.13
N GLU A 124 -0.99 15.65 0.29
CA GLU A 124 0.26 14.86 0.36
C GLU A 124 0.71 14.62 1.81
N GLU A 125 0.16 15.35 2.77
CA GLU A 125 0.40 15.16 4.20
C GLU A 125 -0.84 15.49 5.00
N GLY A 126 -0.98 14.89 6.18
CA GLY A 126 -2.14 15.15 7.02
C GLY A 126 -2.13 14.42 8.34
N VAL A 127 -3.26 14.60 9.03
CA VAL A 127 -3.53 14.01 10.34
C VAL A 127 -4.87 13.30 10.26
N LEU A 128 -4.90 12.01 10.61
CA LEU A 128 -6.13 11.22 10.65
C LEU A 128 -6.33 10.67 12.06
N SER A 129 -7.29 11.24 12.80
CA SER A 129 -7.63 10.76 14.14
C SER A 129 -8.49 9.51 14.03
N GLY A 130 -8.06 8.42 14.65
CA GLY A 130 -8.82 7.17 14.67
C GLY A 130 -9.69 7.00 15.92
N PRO A 131 -10.32 5.82 16.07
CA PRO A 131 -10.54 4.87 14.99
C PRO A 131 -11.52 5.46 13.97
N THR A 132 -11.31 5.21 12.68
CA THR A 132 -12.27 5.53 11.61
C THR A 132 -12.97 4.26 11.12
N MET A 133 -14.10 4.42 10.43
CA MET A 133 -14.84 3.29 9.87
C MET A 133 -13.92 2.41 8.98
N PRO A 134 -14.01 1.07 9.08
CA PRO A 134 -13.21 0.18 8.27
C PRO A 134 -13.53 0.32 6.78
N LEU A 135 -12.52 0.22 5.92
CA LEU A 135 -12.70 0.33 4.46
C LEU A 135 -13.66 -0.75 3.89
N LYS A 136 -13.70 -1.95 4.50
CA LYS A 136 -14.69 -3.00 4.18
C LYS A 136 -16.13 -2.56 4.40
N ALA A 137 -16.40 -1.83 5.49
CA ALA A 137 -17.74 -1.32 5.81
C ALA A 137 -18.17 -0.19 4.85
N THR A 138 -17.21 0.46 4.18
CA THR A 138 -17.47 1.48 3.16
C THR A 138 -17.61 0.93 1.74
N GLY A 139 -17.66 -0.39 1.56
CA GLY A 139 -17.72 -1.01 0.23
C GLY A 139 -16.41 -0.93 -0.56
N VAL A 140 -15.30 -0.62 0.12
CA VAL A 140 -13.97 -0.49 -0.48
C VAL A 140 -13.21 -1.82 -0.33
N CYS A 141 -12.68 -2.34 -1.43
CA CYS A 141 -12.04 -3.66 -1.51
C CYS A 141 -10.62 -3.64 -0.93
N LEU A 142 -10.46 -4.04 0.34
CA LEU A 142 -9.15 -4.18 0.99
C LEU A 142 -8.23 -5.12 0.17
N PRO A 143 -7.06 -4.65 -0.29
CA PRO A 143 -6.10 -5.56 -0.91
C PRO A 143 -5.55 -6.54 0.08
N THR A 144 -5.29 -7.78 -0.37
CA THR A 144 -4.35 -8.68 0.29
C THR A 144 -3.07 -7.90 0.61
N ASP A 145 -2.76 -7.76 1.90
CA ASP A 145 -1.61 -7.00 2.38
C ASP A 145 -0.32 -7.74 2.01
N MET A 146 0.20 -7.39 0.83
CA MET A 146 1.45 -7.90 0.27
C MET A 146 2.60 -6.89 0.44
N ASN A 147 2.35 -5.76 1.12
CA ASN A 147 3.24 -4.58 1.17
C ASN A 147 4.07 -4.51 2.46
N ARG A 148 4.07 -5.57 3.26
CA ARG A 148 4.69 -5.58 4.57
C ARG A 148 6.16 -5.99 4.48
N THR A 149 7.04 -5.21 5.10
CA THR A 149 8.47 -5.51 5.23
C THR A 149 8.70 -6.77 6.09
N THR A 150 9.82 -7.47 5.87
CA THR A 150 10.19 -8.68 6.62
C THR A 150 10.26 -8.47 8.15
N ASP A 151 10.52 -7.23 8.58
CA ASP A 151 10.60 -6.79 9.98
C ASP A 151 9.35 -6.03 10.44
N ALA A 152 8.18 -6.45 10.00
CA ALA A 152 6.91 -5.83 10.35
C ALA A 152 6.71 -5.71 11.87
N VAL A 153 6.36 -4.50 12.32
CA VAL A 153 6.09 -4.25 13.75
C VAL A 153 4.77 -4.88 14.20
N PHE A 154 3.82 -5.04 13.28
CA PHE A 154 2.53 -5.64 13.55
C PHE A 154 2.49 -7.10 13.07
N ASN A 155 2.17 -8.03 13.96
CA ASN A 155 2.05 -9.46 13.62
C ASN A 155 0.74 -9.81 12.88
N GLN A 156 -0.20 -8.88 12.75
CA GLN A 156 -1.50 -9.11 12.09
C GLN A 156 -1.51 -8.47 10.72
N THR A 157 -1.82 -9.26 9.68
CA THR A 157 -2.04 -8.77 8.31
C THR A 157 -3.11 -7.68 8.32
N ILE A 158 -2.87 -6.55 7.66
CA ILE A 158 -3.75 -5.37 7.67
C ILE A 158 -5.17 -5.69 7.16
N THR A 159 -5.33 -6.74 6.35
CA THR A 159 -6.64 -7.24 5.89
C THR A 159 -7.41 -8.05 6.91
N THR A 160 -6.69 -8.57 7.90
CA THR A 160 -7.15 -9.53 8.92
C THR A 160 -7.12 -8.89 10.30
N VAL A 161 -7.20 -7.56 10.39
CA VAL A 161 -7.51 -6.93 11.68
C VAL A 161 -8.86 -7.50 12.10
N LYS A 162 -8.83 -8.35 13.13
CA LYS A 162 -10.06 -8.78 13.80
C LYS A 162 -10.55 -7.57 14.56
N TRP A 163 -11.41 -6.80 13.90
CA TRP A 163 -12.16 -5.71 14.49
C TRP A 163 -13.14 -6.29 15.50
N HIS A 164 -12.64 -6.54 16.72
CA HIS A 164 -13.36 -7.13 17.84
C HIS A 164 -14.18 -8.40 17.54
N SER A 165 -14.85 -8.91 18.58
CA SER A 165 -15.71 -10.08 18.52
C SER A 165 -16.87 -9.85 17.53
N PRO A 166 -17.41 -10.90 16.89
CA PRO A 166 -18.49 -10.78 15.88
C PRO A 166 -19.78 -10.10 16.37
N ASP A 167 -19.91 -9.82 17.67
CA ASP A 167 -21.09 -9.24 18.30
C ASP A 167 -20.98 -7.73 18.64
N GLU A 168 -19.85 -7.07 18.33
CA GLU A 168 -19.67 -5.63 18.62
C GLU A 168 -19.97 -4.73 17.40
N LYS A 169 -20.74 -3.64 17.64
CA LYS A 169 -21.04 -2.61 16.63
C LYS A 169 -19.75 -1.98 16.07
N PRO A 170 -19.75 -1.50 14.80
CA PRO A 170 -18.60 -0.79 14.24
C PRO A 170 -18.20 0.38 15.13
N ILE A 171 -16.90 0.45 15.45
CA ILE A 171 -16.31 1.18 16.58
C ILE A 171 -16.30 2.71 16.37
N SER A 172 -16.72 3.24 15.21
CA SER A 172 -16.69 4.69 14.96
C SER A 172 -17.63 5.17 13.86
N ASP A 173 -18.31 6.30 14.11
CA ASP A 173 -19.07 7.08 13.12
C ASP A 173 -18.16 7.96 12.24
N LYS A 174 -16.85 8.00 12.50
CA LYS A 174 -15.90 8.81 11.73
C LYS A 174 -15.63 8.16 10.38
N ALA A 175 -16.00 8.84 9.29
CA ALA A 175 -15.78 8.37 7.93
C ALA A 175 -14.26 8.29 7.59
N PRO A 176 -13.85 7.39 6.68
CA PRO A 176 -12.51 7.41 6.12
C PRO A 176 -12.22 8.74 5.42
N MET A 177 -10.95 9.14 5.40
CA MET A 177 -10.49 10.30 4.66
C MET A 177 -10.42 9.95 3.16
N SER A 178 -10.91 10.84 2.31
CA SER A 178 -10.85 10.68 0.85
C SER A 178 -9.80 11.63 0.25
N ILE A 179 -8.85 11.08 -0.51
CA ILE A 179 -7.83 11.83 -1.24
C ILE A 179 -8.12 11.71 -2.74
N SER A 180 -8.32 12.85 -3.39
CA SER A 180 -8.51 12.90 -4.83
C SER A 180 -7.18 12.83 -5.56
N LEU A 181 -7.09 11.95 -6.54
CA LEU A 181 -5.96 11.82 -7.46
C LEU A 181 -6.35 12.22 -8.86
N LEU A 182 -5.48 13.01 -9.49
CA LEU A 182 -5.61 13.37 -10.89
C LEU A 182 -4.46 12.77 -11.69
N PHE A 183 -4.78 12.16 -12.83
CA PHE A 183 -3.81 11.68 -13.81
C PHE A 183 -3.89 12.52 -15.08
N ARG A 184 -2.74 13.07 -15.49
CA ARG A 184 -2.58 13.96 -16.65
C ARG A 184 -1.43 13.47 -17.56
N PRO A 185 -1.68 12.49 -18.44
CA PRO A 185 -0.63 11.98 -19.32
C PRO A 185 -0.12 13.07 -20.27
N GLN A 186 1.20 13.16 -20.40
CA GLN A 186 1.88 14.13 -21.28
C GLN A 186 2.32 13.51 -22.61
N SER A 187 2.34 12.18 -22.71
CA SER A 187 2.77 11.42 -23.88
C SER A 187 2.00 10.11 -23.97
N ALA A 188 1.96 9.52 -25.16
CA ALA A 188 1.25 8.27 -25.39
C ALA A 188 2.07 7.04 -24.94
N VAL A 189 2.28 6.92 -23.64
CA VAL A 189 3.04 5.84 -22.99
C VAL A 189 2.30 5.30 -21.77
N LEU A 190 2.71 4.13 -21.29
CA LEU A 190 2.28 3.59 -20.01
C LEU A 190 3.04 4.28 -18.88
N TYR A 191 2.34 4.99 -18.00
CA TYR A 191 2.89 5.56 -16.78
C TYR A 191 2.67 4.60 -15.62
N SER A 192 3.67 4.49 -14.74
CA SER A 192 3.56 3.73 -13.50
C SER A 192 4.53 4.28 -12.47
N SER A 193 4.02 4.87 -11.40
CA SER A 193 4.81 5.45 -10.32
C SER A 193 4.37 4.88 -8.97
N ARG A 194 5.35 4.66 -8.09
CA ARG A 194 5.13 4.17 -6.74
C ARG A 194 5.27 5.31 -5.73
N PHE A 195 4.35 5.37 -4.79
CA PHE A 195 4.33 6.37 -3.73
C PHE A 195 4.29 5.67 -2.38
N ARG A 196 5.13 6.11 -1.44
CA ARG A 196 5.17 5.66 -0.06
C ARG A 196 4.31 6.59 0.77
N VAL A 197 3.35 6.04 1.50
CA VAL A 197 2.68 6.71 2.60
C VAL A 197 3.48 6.40 3.86
N GLU A 198 4.12 7.40 4.43
CA GLU A 198 4.83 7.30 5.70
C GLU A 198 3.90 7.68 6.84
N VAL A 199 3.98 6.93 7.95
CA VAL A 199 3.18 7.19 9.16
C VAL A 199 4.16 7.41 10.31
N GLU A 200 4.10 8.57 10.96
CA GLU A 200 4.99 8.91 12.05
C GLU A 200 4.81 7.92 13.22
N ASN A 201 5.91 7.33 13.70
CA ASN A 201 5.92 6.32 14.78
C ASN A 201 5.10 5.04 14.46
N GLY A 202 4.64 4.90 13.22
CA GLY A 202 3.82 3.81 12.71
C GLY A 202 4.51 3.01 11.60
N GLU A 203 3.73 2.21 10.88
CA GLU A 203 4.17 1.50 9.68
C GLU A 203 3.58 2.19 8.45
N GLY A 204 4.44 2.55 7.50
CA GLY A 204 4.04 3.08 6.20
C GLY A 204 3.77 1.97 5.18
N PHE A 205 3.12 2.32 4.07
CA PHE A 205 2.80 1.39 3.00
C PHE A 205 2.94 2.04 1.63
N ASP A 206 3.00 1.23 0.58
CA ASP A 206 3.15 1.70 -0.79
C ASP A 206 1.82 1.69 -1.54
N VAL A 207 1.62 2.70 -2.38
CA VAL A 207 0.54 2.79 -3.37
C VAL A 207 1.15 2.94 -4.76
N ILE A 208 0.60 2.20 -5.72
CA ILE A 208 1.05 2.25 -7.12
C ILE A 208 -0.03 2.88 -7.97
N LEU A 209 0.34 3.92 -8.70
CA LEU A 209 -0.51 4.61 -9.64
C LEU A 209 -0.06 4.29 -11.05
N SER A 210 -1.00 3.90 -11.91
CA SER A 210 -0.72 3.53 -13.29
C SER A 210 -1.79 4.04 -14.25
N GLY A 211 -1.40 4.38 -15.47
CA GLY A 211 -2.33 4.85 -16.50
C GLY A 211 -1.65 4.94 -17.86
N HIS A 212 -2.41 4.80 -18.94
CA HIS A 212 -1.86 4.83 -20.30
C HIS A 212 -2.27 6.13 -21.00
N GLY A 213 -1.31 6.92 -21.47
CA GLY A 213 -1.61 8.07 -22.33
C GLY A 213 -1.95 7.64 -23.76
N SER A 214 -2.96 8.20 -24.41
CA SER A 214 -3.27 7.91 -25.82
C SER A 214 -3.55 9.18 -26.62
N PHE A 215 -3.32 9.15 -27.94
CA PHE A 215 -3.77 10.20 -28.85
C PHE A 215 -5.16 9.91 -29.44
N GLU A 216 -5.73 8.74 -29.17
CA GLU A 216 -7.03 8.34 -29.70
C GLU A 216 -8.16 9.16 -29.09
N GLU A 217 -9.02 9.72 -29.94
CA GLU A 217 -10.10 10.63 -29.56
C GLU A 217 -11.25 9.92 -28.83
N ASN A 218 -11.38 8.61 -29.02
CA ASN A 218 -12.39 7.74 -28.40
C ASN A 218 -11.85 6.94 -27.20
N ALA A 219 -10.71 7.31 -26.64
CA ALA A 219 -10.21 6.65 -25.42
C ALA A 219 -11.29 6.77 -24.32
N GLU A 220 -11.89 5.64 -23.96
CA GLU A 220 -12.98 5.59 -22.98
C GLU A 220 -12.49 6.20 -21.66
N VAL A 221 -13.11 7.32 -21.26
CA VAL A 221 -12.95 7.88 -19.92
C VAL A 221 -13.45 6.81 -18.96
N PHE A 222 -12.53 6.13 -18.27
CA PHE A 222 -12.90 5.10 -17.33
C PHE A 222 -13.56 5.76 -16.13
N THR A 223 -14.90 5.86 -16.15
CA THR A 223 -15.71 6.33 -15.02
C THR A 223 -16.03 5.19 -14.03
N GLY A 224 -15.38 4.04 -14.17
CA GLY A 224 -15.63 2.84 -13.37
C GLY A 224 -14.75 2.76 -12.13
N ALA A 225 -15.35 2.27 -11.04
CA ALA A 225 -14.63 1.83 -9.85
C ALA A 225 -13.46 0.88 -10.22
N PRO A 226 -12.37 0.85 -9.43
CA PRO A 226 -11.17 0.06 -9.73
C PRO A 226 -11.54 -1.38 -10.07
N ARG A 227 -11.14 -1.86 -11.26
CA ARG A 227 -11.32 -3.26 -11.65
C ARG A 227 -10.30 -4.13 -10.91
N LEU A 228 -10.84 -5.22 -10.35
CA LEU A 228 -10.19 -6.29 -9.60
C LEU A 228 -9.06 -6.97 -10.39
#